data_AF-A0A3C2DGZ0-F1
#
_entry.id   AF-A0A3C2DGZ0-F1
#
_cell.length_a   1.000
_cell.length_b   1.000
_cell.length_c   1.000
_cell.angle_alpha   90.00
_cell.angle_beta   90.00
_cell.angle_gamma   90.00
#
_symmetry.space_group_name_H-M   'P 1'
#
loop_
_entity.id
_entity.type
_entity.pdbx_description
1 polymer ?
#
loop_
_entity_poly.entity_id
_entity_poly.type
_entity_poly.pdbx_seq_one_letter_code
_entity_poly.pdbx_strand_id
1 'polypeptide(L)'
;MQALADFRELANVPDDFAVLFLQGGASLQFAAVPMNLLSDSDMAGYVNTGTWAQKAFGDAKKVAQVYEAWSGAEDSFNRMPTTGEIQLQEGTRYLHVTSNE
;
A
#
# COMPACT_ATOMS: atom_id res chain seq x y z
N MET A 1 -11.32 21.53 -16.12
CA MET A 1 -10.71 20.63 -15.13
C MET A 1 -10.48 21.38 -13.81
N GLN A 2 -11.55 21.85 -13.16
CA GLN A 2 -11.41 22.66 -11.94
C GLN A 2 -10.95 21.81 -10.75
N ALA A 3 -11.61 20.66 -10.52
CA ALA A 3 -11.26 19.76 -9.41
C ALA A 3 -9.81 19.25 -9.44
N LEU A 4 -9.23 19.06 -10.63
CA LEU A 4 -7.82 18.68 -10.78
C LEU A 4 -6.89 19.83 -10.34
N ALA A 5 -7.16 21.05 -10.80
CA ALA A 5 -6.37 22.23 -10.45
C ALA A 5 -6.46 22.51 -8.94
N ASP A 6 -7.68 22.51 -8.40
CA ASP A 6 -7.93 22.73 -6.96
C ASP A 6 -7.19 21.70 -6.11
N PHE A 7 -7.22 20.42 -6.49
CA PHE A 7 -6.53 19.37 -5.74
C PHE A 7 -5.01 19.53 -5.80
N ARG A 8 -4.45 19.86 -6.97
CA ARG A 8 -3.00 20.07 -7.12
C ARG A 8 -2.53 21.26 -6.28
N GLU A 9 -3.29 22.35 -6.27
CA GLU A 9 -2.99 23.53 -5.44
C GLU A 9 -3.08 23.20 -3.95
N LEU A 10 -4.19 22.59 -3.51
CA LEU A 10 -4.44 22.28 -2.10
C LEU A 10 -3.40 21.33 -1.51
N ALA A 11 -3.04 20.27 -2.24
CA ALA A 11 -2.10 19.25 -1.79
C ALA A 11 -0.64 19.55 -2.20
N ASN A 12 -0.38 20.69 -2.85
CA ASN A 12 0.93 21.10 -3.35
C ASN A 12 1.61 19.98 -4.18
N VAL A 13 0.87 19.42 -5.15
CA VAL A 13 1.32 18.27 -5.95
C VAL A 13 2.35 18.72 -6.99
N PRO A 14 3.57 18.17 -7.01
CA PRO A 14 4.58 18.52 -8.01
C PRO A 14 4.15 18.21 -9.45
N ASP A 15 4.79 18.87 -10.43
CA ASP A 15 4.41 18.76 -11.85
C ASP A 15 4.76 17.39 -12.47
N ASP A 16 5.68 16.64 -11.89
CA ASP A 16 6.10 15.31 -12.32
C ASP A 16 5.18 14.18 -11.83
N PHE A 17 4.10 14.49 -11.10
CA PHE A 17 3.07 13.55 -10.68
C PHE A 17 1.80 13.65 -11.51
N ALA A 18 1.16 12.51 -11.78
CA ALA A 18 -0.18 12.45 -12.33
C ALA A 18 -1.23 12.36 -11.21
N VAL A 19 -2.35 13.08 -11.36
CA VAL A 19 -3.52 12.95 -10.48
C VAL A 19 -4.64 12.28 -11.27
N LEU A 20 -5.13 11.15 -10.75
CA LEU A 20 -6.13 10.32 -11.42
C LEU A 20 -7.42 10.24 -10.58
N PHE A 21 -8.57 10.41 -11.23
CA PHE A 21 -9.88 10.17 -10.64
C PHE A 21 -10.43 8.84 -11.17
N LEU A 22 -10.36 7.79 -10.33
CA LEU A 22 -10.66 6.41 -10.73
C LEU A 22 -11.89 5.86 -10.01
N GLN A 23 -12.58 4.92 -10.66
CA GLN A 23 -13.67 4.14 -10.06
C GLN A 23 -13.13 2.98 -9.21
N GLY A 24 -14.03 2.24 -8.55
CA GLY A 24 -13.70 1.00 -7.82
C GLY A 24 -13.26 1.20 -6.37
N GLY A 25 -13.18 2.44 -5.91
CA GLY A 25 -12.85 2.77 -4.52
C GLY A 25 -11.46 2.28 -4.08
N ALA A 26 -11.20 2.33 -2.77
CA ALA A 26 -9.92 1.92 -2.20
C ALA A 26 -9.63 0.43 -2.45
N SER A 27 -10.65 -0.43 -2.36
CA SER A 27 -10.47 -1.88 -2.49
C SER A 27 -9.95 -2.29 -3.87
N LEU A 28 -10.35 -1.62 -4.96
CA LEU A 28 -9.78 -1.91 -6.28
C LEU A 28 -8.27 -1.59 -6.33
N GLN A 29 -7.83 -0.59 -5.58
CA GLN A 29 -6.42 -0.20 -5.55
C GLN A 29 -5.54 -1.24 -4.83
N PHE A 30 -6.12 -2.11 -4.00
CA PHE A 30 -5.37 -3.19 -3.35
C PHE A 30 -4.71 -4.15 -4.34
N ALA A 31 -5.36 -4.41 -5.47
CA ALA A 31 -4.77 -5.16 -6.58
C ALA A 31 -4.08 -4.23 -7.60
N ALA A 32 -4.63 -3.04 -7.88
CA ALA A 32 -4.08 -2.18 -8.91
C ALA A 32 -2.68 -1.65 -8.57
N VAL A 33 -2.40 -1.33 -7.31
CA VAL A 33 -1.08 -0.84 -6.87
C VAL A 33 0.03 -1.86 -7.19
N PRO A 34 -0.01 -3.12 -6.72
CA PRO A 34 1.02 -4.09 -7.05
C PRO A 34 1.11 -4.37 -8.55
N MET A 35 -0.02 -4.44 -9.27
CA MET A 35 -0.02 -4.65 -10.73
C MET A 35 0.69 -3.54 -11.53
N ASN A 36 0.74 -2.31 -11.00
CA ASN A 36 1.39 -1.19 -11.67
C ASN A 36 2.82 -0.94 -11.20
N LEU A 37 3.15 -1.33 -9.95
CA LEU A 37 4.43 -0.99 -9.33
C LEU A 37 5.43 -2.14 -9.23
N LEU A 38 5.01 -3.39 -9.41
CA LEU A 38 5.88 -4.57 -9.35
C LEU A 38 6.09 -5.14 -10.74
N SER A 39 7.35 -5.42 -11.08
CA SER A 39 7.72 -6.34 -12.15
C SER A 39 7.79 -7.79 -11.63
N ASP A 40 7.93 -8.76 -12.53
CA ASP A 40 7.97 -10.19 -12.20
C ASP A 40 9.10 -10.58 -11.22
N SER A 41 10.16 -9.77 -11.12
CA SER A 41 11.28 -9.97 -10.20
C SER A 41 11.19 -9.15 -8.91
N ASP A 42 10.22 -8.24 -8.81
CA ASP A 42 10.04 -7.39 -7.64
C ASP A 42 9.10 -8.03 -6.62
N MET A 43 9.28 -7.68 -5.35
CA MET A 43 8.34 -8.01 -4.29
C MET A 43 7.89 -6.78 -3.51
N ALA A 44 6.77 -6.86 -2.81
CA ALA A 44 6.39 -5.87 -1.82
C ALA A 44 6.13 -6.47 -0.44
N GLY A 45 6.61 -5.78 0.59
CA GLY A 45 6.32 -6.08 1.98
C GLY A 45 5.00 -5.42 2.39
N TYR A 46 4.20 -6.11 3.20
CA TYR A 46 2.96 -5.60 3.76
C TYR A 46 3.04 -5.61 5.29
N VAL A 47 2.69 -4.48 5.90
CA VAL A 47 2.57 -4.35 7.35
C VAL A 47 1.11 -4.58 7.73
N ASN A 48 0.83 -5.74 8.33
CA ASN A 48 -0.52 -6.14 8.69
C ASN A 48 -0.92 -5.58 10.05
N THR A 49 -1.66 -4.49 10.03
CA THR A 49 -2.08 -3.71 11.21
C THR A 49 -3.54 -3.88 11.55
N GLY A 50 -4.32 -4.59 10.74
CA GLY A 50 -5.75 -4.77 10.98
C GLY A 50 -6.53 -5.19 9.74
N THR A 51 -7.81 -4.80 9.70
CA THR A 51 -8.77 -5.27 8.70
C THR A 51 -8.45 -4.77 7.30
N TRP A 52 -8.05 -3.52 7.15
CA TRP A 52 -7.75 -2.94 5.84
C TRP A 52 -6.44 -3.49 5.29
N ALA A 53 -5.42 -3.60 6.13
CA ALA A 53 -4.15 -4.21 5.75
C ALA A 53 -4.31 -5.68 5.33
N GLN A 54 -5.15 -6.46 6.04
CA GLN A 54 -5.47 -7.84 5.66
C GLN A 54 -6.14 -7.93 4.30
N LYS A 55 -7.11 -7.05 4.00
CA LYS A 55 -7.77 -7.01 2.70
C LYS A 55 -6.78 -6.62 1.59
N ALA A 56 -5.95 -5.61 1.84
CA ALA A 56 -4.94 -5.15 0.90
C ALA A 56 -3.94 -6.26 0.56
N PHE A 57 -3.41 -6.93 1.57
CA PHE A 57 -2.50 -8.06 1.40
C PHE A 57 -3.18 -9.26 0.72
N GLY A 58 -4.45 -9.53 1.04
CA GLY A 58 -5.24 -10.60 0.45
C GLY A 58 -5.46 -10.44 -1.05
N ASP A 59 -5.75 -9.22 -1.52
CA ASP A 59 -5.92 -8.93 -2.95
C ASP A 59 -4.58 -8.85 -3.69
N ALA A 60 -3.55 -8.26 -3.07
CA ALA A 60 -2.21 -8.18 -3.65
C ALA A 60 -1.62 -9.57 -3.95
N LYS A 61 -1.81 -10.55 -3.03
CA LYS A 61 -1.37 -11.94 -3.21
C LYS A 61 -1.93 -12.64 -4.46
N LYS A 62 -3.05 -12.15 -5.00
CA LYS A 62 -3.67 -12.74 -6.20
C LYS A 62 -2.97 -12.32 -7.49
N VAL A 63 -2.22 -11.23 -7.47
CA VAL A 63 -1.73 -10.56 -8.68
C VAL A 63 -0.23 -10.30 -8.71
N ALA A 64 0.47 -10.40 -7.58
CA ALA A 64 1.91 -10.17 -7.52
C ALA A 64 2.59 -10.92 -6.36
N GLN A 65 3.93 -10.94 -6.39
CA GLN A 65 4.74 -11.50 -5.31
C GLN A 65 4.80 -10.53 -4.12
N VAL A 66 4.15 -10.90 -3.02
CA VAL A 66 4.08 -10.08 -1.81
C VAL A 66 4.25 -10.94 -0.57
N TYR A 67 4.73 -10.34 0.51
CA TYR A 67 4.94 -11.03 1.78
C TYR A 67 4.55 -10.14 2.97
N GLU A 68 4.27 -10.76 4.10
CA GLU A 68 3.99 -10.05 5.35
C GLU A 68 5.32 -9.67 6.01
N ALA A 69 5.63 -8.37 6.03
CA ALA A 69 6.87 -7.84 6.61
C ALA A 69 6.77 -7.67 8.13
N TRP A 70 5.53 -7.57 8.64
CA TRP A 70 5.19 -7.59 10.06
C TRP A 70 3.69 -7.83 10.23
N SER A 71 3.28 -8.42 11.36
CA SER A 71 1.87 -8.62 11.72
C SER A 71 1.57 -8.24 13.16
N GLY A 72 0.54 -7.43 13.36
CA GLY A 72 0.04 -7.06 14.67
C GLY A 72 -0.91 -8.08 15.29
N ALA A 73 -1.09 -9.24 14.64
CA ALA A 73 -2.01 -10.27 15.11
C ALA A 73 -1.70 -10.75 16.54
N GLU A 74 -0.40 -10.85 16.90
CA GLU A 74 0.04 -11.22 18.25
C GLU A 74 -0.38 -10.20 19.32
N ASP A 75 -0.49 -8.93 18.92
CA ASP A 75 -0.86 -7.81 19.77
C ASP A 75 -2.34 -7.41 19.59
N SER A 76 -3.17 -8.26 18.99
CA SER A 76 -4.58 -7.96 18.70
C SER A 76 -4.76 -6.64 17.92
N PHE A 77 -3.79 -6.31 17.07
CA PHE A 77 -3.77 -5.09 16.24
C PHE A 77 -3.81 -3.78 17.05
N ASN A 78 -3.26 -3.76 18.27
CA ASN A 78 -3.34 -2.60 19.18
C ASN A 78 -2.23 -1.55 19.01
N ARG A 79 -1.27 -1.77 18.12
CA ARG A 79 -0.11 -0.90 17.90
C ARG A 79 0.45 -1.04 16.49
N MET A 80 1.29 -0.08 16.14
CA MET A 80 2.14 -0.14 14.94
C MET A 80 3.51 -0.76 15.29
N PRO A 81 4.22 -1.36 14.31
CA PRO A 81 5.59 -1.80 14.52
C PRO A 81 6.53 -0.61 14.64
N THR A 82 7.61 -0.81 15.38
CA THR A 82 8.83 -0.01 15.24
C THR A 82 9.59 -0.44 13.99
N THR A 83 10.49 0.42 13.48
CA THR A 83 11.28 0.12 12.27
C THR A 83 12.10 -1.17 12.39
N GLY A 84 12.56 -1.52 13.59
CA GLY A 84 13.36 -2.74 13.81
C GLY A 84 12.55 -4.05 13.78
N GLU A 85 11.23 -3.97 13.89
CA GLU A 85 10.34 -5.14 13.82
C GLU A 85 9.96 -5.50 12.38
N ILE A 86 10.12 -4.58 11.43
CA ILE A 86 9.77 -4.77 10.03
C ILE A 86 10.88 -5.58 9.34
N GLN A 87 10.56 -6.79 8.90
CA GLN A 87 11.50 -7.68 8.23
C GLN A 87 11.38 -7.54 6.71
N LEU A 88 12.33 -6.81 6.10
CA LEU A 88 12.37 -6.64 4.65
C LEU A 88 13.20 -7.74 3.99
N GLN A 89 12.67 -8.31 2.91
CA GLN A 89 13.38 -9.25 2.06
C GLN A 89 14.19 -8.51 0.97
N GLU A 90 15.26 -9.13 0.49
CA GLU A 90 15.97 -8.65 -0.71
C GLU A 90 15.03 -8.59 -1.91
N GLY A 91 15.14 -7.57 -2.76
CA GLY A 91 14.21 -7.35 -3.87
C GLY A 91 12.88 -6.68 -3.50
N THR A 92 12.74 -6.20 -2.25
CA THR A 92 11.56 -5.42 -1.85
C THR A 92 11.55 -4.05 -2.51
N ARG A 93 10.53 -3.81 -3.34
CA ARG A 93 10.34 -2.56 -4.07
C ARG A 93 9.64 -1.49 -3.25
N TYR A 94 8.64 -1.89 -2.47
CA TYR A 94 7.93 -0.99 -1.56
C TYR A 94 7.38 -1.72 -0.34
N LEU A 95 7.04 -0.93 0.68
CA LEU A 95 6.33 -1.37 1.88
C LEU A 95 4.92 -0.77 1.87
N HIS A 96 3.89 -1.61 1.95
CA HIS A 96 2.51 -1.19 2.10
C HIS A 96 2.15 -1.10 3.58
N VAL A 97 1.72 0.08 4.03
CA VAL A 97 1.33 0.34 5.42
C VAL A 97 -0.06 0.95 5.44
N THR A 98 -0.98 0.32 6.17
CA THR A 98 -2.28 0.93 6.48
C THR A 98 -2.27 1.38 7.93
N SER A 99 -2.16 2.68 8.18
CA SER A 99 -2.01 3.22 9.54
C SER A 99 -3.35 3.63 10.19
N ASN A 100 -4.45 3.53 9.45
CA ASN A 100 -5.79 3.92 9.88
C ASN A 100 -6.69 2.69 10.01
N GLU A 101 -6.58 2.01 11.14
CA GLU A 101 -7.43 0.85 11.50
C GLU A 101 -8.42 1.23 12.60
#